data_AF-A0A820QSH2-F1
#
_entry.id   AF-A0A820QSH2-F1
#
_cell.length_a   1.000
_cell.length_b   1.000
_cell.length_c   1.000
_cell.angle_alpha   90.00
_cell.angle_beta   90.00
_cell.angle_gamma   90.00
#
_symmetry.space_group_name_H-M   'P 1'
#
loop_
_entity.id
_entity.type
_entity.pdbx_description
1 polymer ?
#
loop_
_entity_poly.entity_id
_entity_poly.type
_entity_poly.pdbx_seq_one_letter_code
_entity_poly.pdbx_strand_id
1 'polypeptide(L)'
;IEEIQKSIQSKRYKEAIKLMLKYTDKDSSLRTQLIKLRESLKAKNKSALIFRFVEGSLVQALRNGDWILLDEINLASSETLQLLSGILESEQGTIWLAERGFTH
;
A
#
# COMPACT_ATOMS: atom_id res chain seq x y z
N ILE A 1 -9.00 -11.19 -4.14
CA ILE A 1 -8.58 -12.13 -5.21
C ILE A 1 -8.31 -11.39 -6.53
N GLU A 2 -9.18 -10.48 -6.97
CA GLU A 2 -8.97 -9.66 -8.19
C GLU A 2 -7.70 -8.80 -8.19
N GLU A 3 -7.36 -8.19 -7.04
CA GLU A 3 -6.17 -7.33 -6.92
C GLU A 3 -4.85 -8.11 -7.04
N ILE A 4 -4.83 -9.33 -6.51
CA ILE A 4 -3.70 -10.27 -6.64
C ILE A 4 -3.57 -10.73 -8.09
N GLN A 5 -4.69 -11.01 -8.78
CA GLN A 5 -4.67 -11.35 -10.21
C GLN A 5 -4.19 -10.18 -11.08
N LYS A 6 -4.63 -8.94 -10.81
CA LYS A 6 -4.12 -7.73 -11.49
C LYS A 6 -2.61 -7.55 -11.27
N SER A 7 -2.12 -7.81 -10.06
CA SER A 7 -0.68 -7.73 -9.71
C SER A 7 0.16 -8.79 -10.45
N ILE A 8 -0.32 -10.03 -10.51
CA ILE A 8 0.35 -11.14 -11.24
C ILE A 8 0.40 -10.85 -12.74
N GLN A 9 -0.70 -10.39 -13.33
CA GLN A 9 -0.72 -10.03 -14.75
C GLN A 9 0.23 -8.85 -15.05
N SER A 10 0.22 -7.80 -14.23
CA SER A 10 1.11 -6.64 -14.36
C SER A 10 2.60 -7.02 -14.34
N LYS A 11 2.99 -8.00 -13.50
CA LYS A 11 4.36 -8.54 -13.47
C LYS A 11 4.70 -9.28 -14.77
N ARG A 12 3.83 -10.18 -15.25
CA ARG A 12 4.06 -10.95 -16.49
C ARG A 12 4.24 -10.07 -17.73
N TYR A 13 3.43 -9.02 -17.89
CA TYR A 13 3.55 -8.11 -19.03
C TYR A 13 4.86 -7.31 -19.01
N LYS A 14 5.34 -6.90 -17.84
CA LYS A 14 6.62 -6.19 -17.70
C LYS A 14 7.81 -7.09 -18.07
N GLU A 15 7.77 -8.36 -17.64
CA GLU A 15 8.79 -9.38 -17.97
C GLU A 15 8.84 -9.62 -19.49
N ALA A 16 7.67 -9.80 -20.12
CA ALA A 16 7.55 -10.06 -21.55
C ALA A 16 8.06 -8.88 -22.40
N ILE A 17 7.71 -7.64 -22.06
CA ILE A 17 8.20 -6.44 -22.76
C ILE A 17 9.72 -6.29 -22.59
N LYS A 18 10.26 -6.63 -21.41
CA LYS A 18 11.72 -6.61 -21.16
C LYS A 18 12.45 -7.63 -22.03
N LEU A 19 11.93 -8.85 -22.16
CA LEU A 19 12.49 -9.87 -23.03
C LEU A 19 12.39 -9.46 -24.51
N MET A 20 11.25 -8.93 -24.95
CA MET A 20 11.08 -8.44 -26.33
C MET A 20 12.06 -7.30 -26.67
N LEU A 21 12.31 -6.37 -25.73
CA LEU A 21 13.32 -5.33 -25.90
C LEU A 21 14.76 -5.85 -25.93
N LYS A 22 15.04 -7.01 -25.30
CA LYS A 22 16.36 -7.65 -25.29
C LYS A 22 16.68 -8.27 -26.65
N TYR A 23 15.69 -8.87 -27.30
CA TYR A 23 15.86 -9.59 -28.57
C TYR A 23 15.51 -8.77 -29.82
N THR A 24 14.94 -7.58 -29.68
CA THR A 24 14.64 -6.70 -30.82
C THR A 24 15.87 -5.90 -31.26
N ASP A 25 16.06 -5.78 -32.57
CA ASP A 25 17.13 -4.98 -33.16
C ASP A 25 17.01 -3.50 -32.76
N LYS A 26 18.16 -2.84 -32.53
CA LYS A 26 18.21 -1.46 -32.02
C LYS A 26 17.58 -0.45 -32.99
N ASP A 27 17.67 -0.68 -34.30
CA ASP A 27 17.18 0.24 -35.33
C ASP A 27 15.80 -0.15 -35.88
N SER A 28 15.16 -1.16 -35.29
CA SER A 28 13.84 -1.60 -35.71
C SER A 28 12.73 -0.63 -35.30
N SER A 29 11.83 -0.33 -36.24
CA SER A 29 10.56 0.37 -35.99
C SER A 29 9.75 -0.26 -34.85
N LEU A 30 9.83 -1.59 -34.70
CA LEU A 30 9.17 -2.34 -33.62
C LEU A 30 9.70 -1.95 -32.24
N ARG A 31 11.00 -1.67 -32.12
CA ARG A 31 11.62 -1.22 -30.86
C ARG A 31 11.08 0.15 -30.47
N THR A 32 10.95 1.05 -31.44
CA THR A 32 10.37 2.38 -31.23
C THR A 32 8.90 2.29 -30.80
N GLN A 33 8.12 1.39 -31.40
CA GLN A 33 6.73 1.13 -30.99
C GLN A 33 6.65 0.52 -29.58
N LEU A 34 7.54 -0.41 -29.23
CA LEU A 34 7.62 -1.02 -27.89
C LEU A 34 7.99 0.01 -26.81
N ILE A 35 8.91 0.92 -27.11
CA ILE A 35 9.29 2.02 -26.20
C ILE A 35 8.10 2.95 -25.99
N LYS A 36 7.44 3.41 -27.06
CA LYS A 36 6.24 4.26 -26.98
C LYS A 36 5.12 3.60 -26.18
N LEU A 37 4.83 2.32 -26.43
CA LEU A 37 3.81 1.58 -25.71
C LEU A 37 4.15 1.49 -24.20
N ARG A 38 5.42 1.20 -23.87
CA ARG A 38 5.90 1.16 -22.48
C ARG A 38 5.73 2.51 -21.77
N GLU A 39 5.99 3.62 -22.46
CA GLU A 39 5.84 4.96 -21.90
C GLU A 39 4.37 5.33 -21.68
N SER A 40 3.51 5.08 -22.66
CA SER A 40 2.06 5.31 -22.52
C SER A 40 1.46 4.49 -21.36
N LEU A 41 1.92 3.25 -21.15
CA LEU A 41 1.50 2.42 -20.02
C LEU A 41 2.04 2.92 -18.67
N LYS A 42 3.25 3.49 -18.62
CA LYS A 42 3.79 4.11 -17.41
C LYS A 42 3.05 5.39 -17.06
N ALA A 43 2.75 6.23 -18.05
CA ALA A 43 2.00 7.47 -17.84
C ALA A 43 0.59 7.19 -17.32
N LYS A 44 -0.10 6.20 -17.89
CA LYS A 44 -1.46 5.80 -17.49
C LYS A 44 -1.55 5.21 -16.07
N ASN A 45 -0.46 4.67 -15.54
CA ASN A 45 -0.38 4.12 -14.18
C ASN A 45 0.16 5.12 -13.15
N LYS A 46 0.62 6.32 -13.55
CA LYS A 46 1.09 7.36 -12.62
C LYS A 46 -0.05 8.20 -12.04
N SER A 47 -1.25 8.15 -12.63
CA SER A 47 -2.41 8.93 -12.20
C SER A 47 -3.31 8.20 -11.20
N ALA A 48 -2.94 7.00 -10.74
CA ALA A 48 -3.59 6.41 -9.59
C ALA A 48 -3.06 7.14 -8.35
N LEU A 49 -3.88 8.00 -7.74
CA LEU A 49 -3.65 8.51 -6.39
C LEU A 49 -3.58 7.29 -5.47
N ILE A 50 -2.37 6.87 -5.09
CA ILE A 50 -2.18 5.71 -4.21
C ILE A 50 -2.36 6.21 -2.78
N PHE A 51 -3.56 6.04 -2.23
CA PHE A 51 -3.75 6.10 -0.79
C PHE A 51 -3.18 4.81 -0.19
N ARG A 52 -2.23 4.95 0.73
CA ARG A 52 -1.62 3.85 1.48
C ARG A 52 -1.97 4.04 2.94
N PHE A 53 -2.55 3.02 3.55
CA PHE A 53 -2.65 2.94 5.00
C PHE A 53 -1.23 2.89 5.59
N VAL A 54 -0.96 3.78 6.53
CA VAL A 54 0.29 3.84 7.30
C VAL A 54 -0.07 3.55 8.74
N GLU A 55 0.56 2.53 9.33
CA GLU A 55 0.37 2.21 10.75
C GLU A 55 0.89 3.36 11.61
N GLY A 56 0.08 3.79 12.59
CA GLY A 56 0.46 4.83 13.55
C GLY A 56 1.43 4.32 14.62
N SER A 57 2.09 5.25 15.32
CA SER A 57 3.07 4.94 16.38
C SER A 57 2.49 4.05 17.49
N LEU A 58 1.24 4.27 17.89
CA LEU A 58 0.52 3.45 18.87
C LEU A 58 0.43 1.98 18.42
N VAL A 59 0.05 1.73 17.17
CA VAL A 59 -0.09 0.37 16.62
C VAL A 59 1.26 -0.34 16.55
N GLN A 60 2.30 0.39 16.16
CA GLN A 60 3.64 -0.16 16.07
C GLN A 60 4.21 -0.53 17.45
N ALA A 61 4.04 0.35 18.44
CA ALA A 61 4.51 0.10 19.80
C ALA A 61 3.77 -1.07 20.46
N LEU A 62 2.43 -1.15 20.30
CA LEU A 62 1.65 -2.30 20.77
C LEU A 62 2.10 -3.63 20.16
N ARG A 63 2.44 -3.64 18.86
CA ARG A 63 2.91 -4.85 18.17
C ARG A 63 4.31 -5.28 18.63
N ASN A 64 5.19 -4.33 18.88
CA ASN A 64 6.58 -4.59 19.27
C ASN A 64 6.73 -4.85 20.78
N GLY A 65 5.71 -4.53 21.58
CA GLY A 65 5.81 -4.55 23.05
C GLY A 65 6.59 -3.37 23.61
N ASP A 66 6.66 -2.26 22.87
CA ASP A 66 7.33 -1.04 23.31
C ASP A 66 6.47 -0.28 24.33
N TRP A 67 7.14 0.47 25.21
CA TRP A 67 6.47 1.32 26.19
C TRP A 67 5.93 2.58 25.50
N ILE A 68 4.69 2.96 25.83
CA ILE A 68 4.02 4.15 25.28
C ILE A 68 3.76 5.13 26.42
N LEU A 69 4.24 6.35 26.27
CA LEU A 69 3.90 7.47 27.16
C LEU A 69 2.82 8.31 26.47
N LEU A 70 1.66 8.41 27.11
CA LEU A 70 0.56 9.25 26.64
C LEU A 70 0.61 10.58 27.37
N ASP A 71 0.90 11.65 26.62
CA ASP A 71 0.85 13.02 27.14
C ASP A 71 -0.51 13.65 26.84
N GLU A 72 -0.89 14.67 27.63
CA GLU A 72 -2.13 15.45 27.48
C GLU A 72 -3.42 14.61 27.38
N ILE A 73 -3.45 13.41 27.97
CA ILE A 73 -4.59 12.48 27.89
C ILE A 73 -5.89 13.10 28.42
N ASN A 74 -5.79 14.05 29.34
CA ASN A 74 -6.90 14.82 29.89
C ASN A 74 -7.58 15.75 28.88
N LEU A 75 -6.93 16.06 27.75
CA LEU A 75 -7.49 16.87 26.67
C LEU A 75 -8.10 16.01 25.56
N ALA A 76 -7.94 14.68 25.62
CA ALA A 76 -8.52 13.78 24.64
C ALA A 76 -10.05 13.75 24.78
N SER A 77 -10.74 13.60 23.64
CA SER A 77 -12.20 13.44 23.65
C SER A 77 -12.60 12.14 24.35
N SER A 78 -13.77 12.12 24.98
CA SER A 78 -14.29 10.92 25.65
C SER A 78 -14.34 9.71 24.72
N GLU A 79 -14.62 9.92 23.43
CA GLU A 79 -14.62 8.88 22.39
C GLU A 79 -13.22 8.28 22.19
N THR A 80 -12.17 9.11 22.13
CA THR A 80 -10.78 8.65 21.99
C THR A 80 -10.33 7.85 23.21
N LEU A 81 -10.70 8.30 24.42
CA LEU A 81 -10.39 7.60 25.66
C LEU A 81 -11.09 6.24 25.71
N GLN A 82 -12.33 6.14 25.23
CA GLN A 82 -13.09 4.90 25.24
C GLN A 82 -12.50 3.85 24.28
N LEU A 83 -12.00 4.29 23.11
CA LEU A 83 -11.23 3.44 22.20
C LEU A 83 -9.91 2.98 22.81
N LEU A 84 -9.20 3.88 23.50
CA LEU A 84 -7.95 3.56 24.19
C LEU A 84 -8.18 2.57 25.35
N SER A 85 -9.24 2.75 26.15
CA SER A 85 -9.60 1.80 27.20
C SER A 85 -9.93 0.43 26.60
N GLY A 86 -10.65 0.37 25.49
CA GLY A 86 -10.91 -0.90 24.79
C GLY A 86 -9.65 -1.60 24.28
N ILE A 87 -8.61 -0.84 23.92
CA ILE A 87 -7.28 -1.35 23.56
C ILE A 87 -6.60 -1.98 24.79
N LEU A 88 -6.61 -1.27 25.92
CA LEU A 88 -5.91 -1.63 27.16
C LEU A 88 -6.59 -2.75 27.95
N GLU A 89 -7.92 -2.85 27.90
CA GLU A 89 -8.71 -3.85 28.62
C GLU A 89 -8.72 -5.22 27.94
N SER A 90 -8.29 -5.32 26.68
CA SER A 90 -8.23 -6.62 26.00
C SER A 90 -7.12 -7.49 26.62
N GLU A 91 -7.50 -8.48 27.45
CA GLU A 91 -6.58 -9.43 28.10
C GLU A 91 -5.72 -10.22 27.08
N GLN A 92 -6.07 -10.17 25.80
CA GLN A 92 -5.44 -10.89 24.70
C GLN A 92 -4.76 -9.95 23.68
N GLY A 93 -4.70 -8.63 23.94
CA GLY A 93 -3.95 -7.67 23.14
C GLY A 93 -4.36 -7.58 21.66
N THR A 94 -5.59 -7.98 21.31
CA THR A 94 -6.06 -8.01 19.92
C THR A 94 -7.10 -6.92 19.67
N ILE A 95 -6.72 -5.93 18.87
CA ILE A 95 -7.60 -4.85 18.41
C ILE A 95 -7.86 -5.00 16.92
N TRP A 96 -9.14 -4.98 16.56
CA TRP A 96 -9.59 -4.97 15.18
C TRP A 96 -9.65 -3.53 14.67
N LEU A 97 -8.70 -3.16 13.81
CA LEU A 97 -8.78 -1.91 13.05
C LEU A 97 -9.88 -2.06 11.97
N ALA A 98 -11.06 -1.54 12.25
CA ALA A 98 -12.20 -1.55 11.32
C ALA A 98 -12.01 -0.57 10.14
N GLU A 99 -11.11 0.42 10.27
CA GLU A 99 -10.83 1.40 9.23
C GLU A 99 -9.86 0.84 8.19
N ARG A 100 -10.38 0.00 7.27
CA ARG A 100 -9.72 -0.16 5.97
C ARG A 100 -10.08 1.04 5.12
N GLY A 101 -9.09 1.88 4.84
CA GLY A 101 -9.19 2.94 3.83
C GLY A 101 -9.73 2.34 2.52
N PHE A 102 -10.90 2.81 2.10
CA PHE A 102 -11.51 2.43 0.83
C PHE A 102 -10.70 3.09 -0.29
N THR A 103 -9.90 2.33 -1.02
CA THR A 103 -9.31 2.79 -2.29
C THR A 103 -10.34 2.54 -3.38
N HIS A 104 -11.03 3.60 -3.81
CA HIS A 104 -11.95 3.55 -4.94
C HIS A 104 -11.24 3.71 -6.28
#